data_AF-A0A9D6KZ92-F1
#
_entry.id   AF-A0A9D6KZ92-F1
#
_cell.length_a   1.000
_cell.length_b   1.000
_cell.length_c   1.000
_cell.angle_alpha   90.00
_cell.angle_beta   90.00
_cell.angle_gamma   90.00
#
_symmetry.space_group_name_H-M   'P 1'
#
loop_
_entity.id
_entity.type
_entity.pdbx_description
1 polymer ?
#
loop_
_entity_poly.entity_id
_entity_poly.type
_entity_poly.pdbx_seq_one_letter_code
_entity_poly.pdbx_strand_id
1 'polypeptide(L)'
;MKPTFAHLPYKDFTIKARLVNSKNVVKKLAALKAEFIGKDLQTDHYFETDKGKLKWREGTIENLITHYERFDDSGMERTIVYQYDINPSQDQIDDLFLNHKVIGITKKERRIYQLNNIKIHLDK
;
A
#
# COMPACT_ATOMS: atom_id res chain seq x y z
N MET A 1 -16.68 -17.94 -14.50
CA MET A 1 -15.65 -18.67 -13.73
C MET A 1 -15.12 -17.70 -12.69
N LYS A 2 -15.32 -17.90 -11.38
CA LYS A 2 -14.72 -17.01 -10.37
C LYS A 2 -13.21 -17.25 -10.38
N PRO A 3 -12.35 -16.22 -10.56
CA PRO A 3 -10.92 -16.43 -10.49
C PRO A 3 -10.55 -16.94 -9.10
N THR A 4 -9.98 -18.14 -9.04
CA THR A 4 -9.33 -18.68 -7.85
C THR A 4 -8.01 -17.93 -7.67
N PHE A 5 -8.01 -16.90 -6.83
CA PHE A 5 -6.80 -16.19 -6.46
C PHE A 5 -5.88 -17.14 -5.66
N ALA A 6 -4.85 -17.67 -6.31
CA ALA A 6 -3.82 -18.46 -5.65
C ALA A 6 -3.02 -17.54 -4.69
N HIS A 7 -2.80 -17.99 -3.46
CA HIS A 7 -2.01 -17.26 -2.48
C HIS A 7 -0.58 -17.04 -2.99
N LEU A 8 -0.13 -15.79 -3.10
CA LEU A 8 1.29 -15.50 -3.31
C LEU A 8 2.06 -15.84 -2.02
N PRO A 9 3.25 -16.47 -2.08
CA PRO A 9 4.10 -16.77 -0.91
C PRO A 9 4.77 -15.51 -0.36
N TYR A 10 3.99 -14.45 -0.19
CA TYR A 10 4.37 -13.12 0.25
C TYR A 10 3.88 -12.93 1.69
N LYS A 11 4.80 -12.61 2.59
CA LYS A 11 4.50 -12.30 4.00
C LYS A 11 4.82 -10.84 4.26
N ASP A 12 3.78 -10.03 4.43
CA ASP A 12 3.89 -8.63 4.83
C ASP A 12 3.32 -8.46 6.23
N PHE A 13 4.13 -7.82 7.07
CA PHE A 13 3.78 -7.43 8.42
C PHE A 13 3.98 -5.93 8.53
N THR A 14 2.94 -5.22 8.94
CA THR A 14 2.93 -3.78 9.06
C THR A 14 2.64 -3.37 10.50
N ILE A 15 3.45 -2.45 11.04
CA ILE A 15 3.18 -1.76 12.31
C ILE A 15 2.86 -0.30 12.00
N LYS A 16 1.80 0.23 12.61
CA LYS A 16 1.41 1.63 12.48
C LYS A 16 1.44 2.32 13.82
N ALA A 17 2.01 3.52 13.84
CA ALA A 17 1.98 4.40 14.99
C ALA A 17 1.49 5.78 14.55
N ARG A 18 0.59 6.38 15.34
CA ARG A 18 0.21 7.78 15.15
C ARG A 18 1.32 8.66 15.69
N LEU A 19 1.83 9.57 14.85
CA LEU A 19 2.87 10.52 15.22
C LEU A 19 2.28 11.91 15.39
N VAL A 20 2.56 12.56 16.52
CA VAL A 20 2.24 14.00 16.70
C VAL A 20 3.20 14.86 15.87
N ASN A 21 4.47 14.44 15.74
CA ASN A 21 5.50 15.13 14.99
C ASN A 21 6.54 14.13 14.44
N SER A 22 6.88 14.26 13.16
CA SER A 22 7.85 13.38 12.49
C SER A 22 9.31 13.81 12.64
N LYS A 23 9.62 14.99 13.21
CA LYS A 23 11.01 15.51 13.32
C LYS A 23 11.98 14.52 13.98
N ASN A 24 11.59 13.92 15.11
CA ASN A 24 12.44 12.97 15.81
C ASN A 24 12.60 11.66 15.03
N VAL A 25 11.55 11.23 14.33
CA VAL A 25 11.59 10.03 13.48
C VAL A 25 12.54 10.24 12.30
N VAL A 26 12.45 11.38 11.61
CA VAL A 26 13.36 11.74 10.51
C VAL A 26 14.82 11.76 10.97
N LYS A 27 15.11 12.37 12.14
CA LYS A 27 16.46 12.34 12.72
C LYS A 27 16.96 10.91 12.99
N LYS A 28 16.10 10.05 13.52
CA LYS A 28 16.44 8.65 13.80
C LYS A 28 16.69 7.86 12.51
N LEU A 29 15.87 8.05 11.48
CA LEU A 29 16.05 7.42 10.17
C LEU A 29 17.40 7.82 9.55
N ALA A 30 17.77 9.10 9.63
CA ALA A 30 19.07 9.56 9.15
C ALA A 30 20.24 8.91 9.93
N ALA A 31 20.15 8.84 11.26
CA ALA A 31 21.16 8.19 12.10
C ALA A 31 21.29 6.68 11.83
N LEU A 32 20.19 6.03 11.45
CA LEU A 32 20.16 4.62 11.03
C LEU A 32 20.59 4.42 9.58
N LYS A 33 20.93 5.49 8.86
CA LYS A 33 21.27 5.48 7.43
C LYS A 33 20.17 4.86 6.56
N ALA A 34 18.90 5.08 6.92
CA ALA A 34 17.78 4.73 6.06
C ALA A 34 17.82 5.60 4.80
N GLU A 35 17.75 4.96 3.64
CA GLU A 35 17.74 5.62 2.34
C GLU A 35 16.42 6.35 2.15
N PHE A 36 16.47 7.63 1.77
CA PHE A 36 15.27 8.37 1.41
C PHE A 36 14.96 8.16 -0.07
N ILE A 37 13.87 7.45 -0.36
CA ILE A 37 13.45 7.14 -1.73
C ILE A 37 12.76 8.34 -2.36
N GLY A 38 11.92 9.04 -1.60
CA GLY A 38 11.25 10.25 -2.09
C GLY A 38 9.92 10.55 -1.42
N LYS A 39 9.26 11.58 -1.96
CA LYS A 39 7.92 12.00 -1.58
C LYS A 39 6.95 11.53 -2.67
N ASP A 40 5.99 10.73 -2.28
CA ASP A 40 4.95 10.17 -3.11
C ASP A 40 3.60 10.84 -2.83
N LEU A 41 2.99 11.43 -3.86
CA LEU A 41 1.65 12.00 -3.79
C LEU A 41 0.66 10.96 -4.28
N GLN A 42 -0.04 10.31 -3.35
CA GLN A 42 -0.86 9.14 -3.62
C GLN A 42 -2.33 9.49 -3.70
N THR A 43 -3.00 8.99 -4.73
CA THR A 43 -4.45 8.84 -4.82
C THR A 43 -4.78 7.35 -4.83
N ASP A 44 -5.47 6.90 -3.79
CA ASP A 44 -5.89 5.51 -3.62
C ASP A 44 -7.40 5.42 -3.94
N HIS A 45 -7.77 4.69 -4.99
CA HIS A 45 -9.14 4.32 -5.36
C HIS A 45 -9.48 2.95 -4.77
N TYR A 46 -10.52 2.89 -3.95
CA TYR A 46 -11.01 1.65 -3.34
C TYR A 46 -12.25 1.17 -4.07
N PHE A 47 -12.28 -0.14 -4.31
CA PHE A 47 -13.33 -0.80 -5.07
C PHE A 47 -14.07 -1.83 -4.21
N GLU A 48 -15.37 -1.98 -4.46
CA GLU A 48 -16.18 -3.04 -3.88
C GLU A 48 -15.68 -4.40 -4.35
N THR A 49 -15.55 -5.34 -3.41
CA THR A 49 -15.09 -6.70 -3.67
C THR A 49 -15.70 -7.67 -2.65
N ASP A 50 -15.92 -8.92 -3.04
CA ASP A 50 -16.49 -9.96 -2.18
C ASP A 50 -15.62 -10.27 -0.95
N LYS A 51 -14.31 -9.99 -1.04
CA LYS A 51 -13.34 -10.39 -0.02
C LYS A 51 -12.20 -9.39 0.09
N GLY A 52 -11.85 -9.00 1.31
CA GLY A 52 -10.71 -8.12 1.57
C GLY A 52 -10.89 -6.72 1.01
N LYS A 53 -9.79 -6.13 0.50
CA LYS A 53 -9.73 -4.79 -0.07
C LYS A 53 -9.11 -4.85 -1.45
N LEU A 54 -9.80 -4.30 -2.44
CA LEU A 54 -9.29 -4.07 -3.78
C LEU A 54 -9.02 -2.57 -3.94
N LYS A 55 -7.83 -2.24 -4.42
CA LYS A 55 -7.36 -0.85 -4.50
C LYS A 55 -6.41 -0.63 -5.67
N TRP A 56 -6.66 0.43 -6.43
CA TRP A 56 -5.65 1.02 -7.31
C TRP A 56 -5.03 2.23 -6.61
N ARG A 57 -3.70 2.25 -6.56
CA ARG A 57 -2.91 3.40 -6.13
C ARG A 57 -2.28 4.04 -7.36
N GLU A 58 -2.55 5.32 -7.52
CA GLU A 58 -1.82 6.20 -8.41
C GLU A 58 -0.93 7.13 -7.58
N GLY A 59 0.38 7.01 -7.74
CA GLY A 59 1.36 7.82 -7.04
C GLY A 59 2.38 8.42 -8.00
N THR A 60 3.09 9.46 -7.54
CA THR A 60 4.24 10.02 -8.27
C THR A 60 5.46 9.10 -8.22
N ILE A 61 5.48 8.13 -7.29
CA ILE A 61 6.53 7.11 -7.17
C ILE A 61 5.96 5.71 -7.34
N GLU A 62 4.91 5.36 -6.59
CA GLU A 62 4.30 4.03 -6.64
C GLU A 62 2.98 4.06 -7.41
N ASN A 63 2.84 3.25 -8.46
CA ASN A 63 1.58 2.98 -9.13
C ASN A 63 1.31 1.46 -9.08
N LEU A 64 0.22 1.03 -8.45
CA LEU A 64 -0.07 -0.40 -8.30
C LEU A 64 -1.53 -0.74 -8.04
N ILE A 65 -1.96 -1.91 -8.52
CA ILE A 65 -3.22 -2.55 -8.13
C ILE A 65 -2.92 -3.57 -7.04
N THR A 66 -3.69 -3.53 -5.95
CA THR A 66 -3.58 -4.46 -4.83
C THR A 66 -4.93 -5.01 -4.42
N HIS A 67 -5.01 -6.34 -4.33
CA HIS A 67 -6.11 -7.06 -3.69
C HIS A 67 -5.57 -7.81 -2.49
N TYR A 68 -6.07 -7.52 -1.29
CA TYR A 68 -5.48 -8.06 -0.05
C TYR A 68 -6.47 -8.16 1.11
N GLU A 69 -6.13 -9.00 2.09
CA GLU A 69 -6.72 -9.01 3.42
C GLU A 69 -5.69 -8.66 4.48
N ARG A 70 -6.16 -8.05 5.58
CA ARG A 70 -5.34 -7.80 6.76
C ARG A 70 -5.96 -8.42 7.98
N PHE A 71 -5.11 -9.00 8.80
CA PHE A 71 -5.46 -9.62 10.06
C PHE A 71 -4.63 -8.96 11.16
N ASP A 72 -5.25 -8.70 12.30
CA ASP A 72 -4.47 -8.38 13.50
C ASP A 72 -3.79 -9.65 13.98
N ASP A 73 -2.47 -9.57 14.17
CA ASP A 73 -1.63 -10.64 14.69
C ASP A 73 -0.77 -10.04 15.81
N SER A 74 -1.31 -10.09 17.03
CA SER A 74 -0.64 -9.62 18.24
C SER A 74 -0.19 -8.15 18.16
N GLY A 75 -1.02 -7.27 17.60
CA GLY A 75 -0.72 -5.85 17.44
C GLY A 75 0.09 -5.50 16.18
N MET A 76 0.34 -6.47 15.30
CA MET A 76 0.85 -6.26 13.95
C MET A 76 -0.25 -6.53 12.92
N GLU A 77 -0.30 -5.75 11.84
CA GLU A 77 -1.15 -6.08 10.69
C GLU A 77 -0.42 -7.09 9.80
N ARG A 78 -0.88 -8.34 9.75
CA ARG A 78 -0.42 -9.34 8.77
C ARG A 78 -1.26 -9.23 7.51
N THR A 79 -0.60 -9.05 6.36
CA THR A 79 -1.28 -8.92 5.06
C THR A 79 -1.18 -10.22 4.26
N ILE A 80 -2.31 -10.70 3.74
CA ILE A 80 -2.38 -11.73 2.69
C ILE A 80 -2.70 -11.02 1.38
N VAL A 81 -1.87 -11.21 0.36
CA VAL A 81 -2.02 -10.55 -0.94
C VAL A 81 -2.49 -11.55 -1.99
N TYR A 82 -3.54 -11.17 -2.73
CA TYR A 82 -4.15 -11.91 -3.83
C TYR A 82 -3.69 -11.39 -5.20
N GLN A 83 -3.43 -10.08 -5.29
CA GLN A 83 -2.99 -9.39 -6.50
C GLN A 83 -2.02 -8.27 -6.13
N TYR A 84 -0.95 -8.14 -6.90
CA TYR A 84 0.08 -7.11 -6.72
C TYR A 84 0.68 -6.75 -8.09
N ASP A 85 -0.02 -5.88 -8.82
CA ASP A 85 0.42 -5.46 -10.15
C ASP A 85 1.11 -4.11 -10.05
N ILE A 86 2.40 -4.07 -10.39
CA ILE A 86 3.20 -2.85 -10.41
C ILE A 86 3.07 -2.21 -11.79
N ASN A 87 2.82 -0.89 -11.81
CA ASN A 87 2.63 -0.11 -13.03
C ASN A 87 1.60 -0.75 -13.97
N PRO A 88 0.34 -0.92 -13.51
CA PRO A 88 -0.72 -1.52 -14.31
C PRO A 88 -0.93 -0.75 -15.61
N SER A 89 -1.31 -1.46 -16.68
CA SER A 89 -1.71 -0.84 -17.94
C SER A 89 -3.03 -0.08 -17.80
N GLN A 90 -3.31 0.81 -18.76
CA GLN A 90 -4.60 1.51 -18.79
C GLN A 90 -5.77 0.53 -18.88
N ASP A 91 -5.66 -0.53 -19.69
CA ASP A 91 -6.70 -1.56 -19.81
C ASP A 91 -7.00 -2.24 -18.46
N GLN A 92 -5.96 -2.51 -17.65
CA GLN A 92 -6.14 -3.10 -16.31
C GLN A 92 -6.84 -2.13 -15.34
N ILE A 93 -6.54 -0.84 -15.47
CA ILE A 93 -7.20 0.21 -14.67
C ILE A 93 -8.66 0.34 -15.11
N ASP A 94 -8.93 0.39 -16.41
CA ASP A 94 -10.27 0.51 -16.97
C ASP A 94 -11.15 -0.69 -16.60
N ASP A 95 -10.59 -1.89 -16.60
CA ASP A 95 -11.28 -3.11 -16.16
C ASP A 95 -11.73 -3.02 -14.69
N LEU A 96 -10.93 -2.42 -13.80
CA LEU A 96 -11.35 -2.17 -12.41
C LEU A 96 -12.57 -1.26 -12.34
N PHE A 97 -12.58 -0.16 -13.08
CA PHE A 97 -13.71 0.78 -13.07
C PHE A 97 -14.95 0.21 -13.75
N LEU A 98 -14.78 -0.66 -14.75
CA LEU A 98 -15.87 -1.31 -15.45
C LEU A 98 -16.55 -2.37 -14.58
N ASN A 99 -15.75 -3.19 -13.88
CA ASN A 99 -16.25 -4.36 -13.18
C ASN A 99 -16.52 -4.14 -11.68
N HIS A 100 -15.98 -3.08 -11.09
CA HIS A 100 -16.12 -2.81 -9.67
C HIS A 100 -16.60 -1.39 -9.37
N LYS A 101 -17.53 -1.29 -8.42
CA LYS A 101 -18.00 -0.01 -7.91
C LYS A 101 -16.92 0.66 -7.06
N VAL A 102 -16.64 1.93 -7.31
CA VAL A 102 -15.77 2.74 -6.43
C VAL A 102 -16.52 3.05 -5.13
N ILE A 103 -15.92 2.68 -4.00
CA ILE A 103 -16.48 2.86 -2.65
C ILE A 103 -15.76 3.91 -1.82
N GLY A 104 -14.62 4.42 -2.30
CA GLY A 104 -13.90 5.48 -1.63
C GLY A 104 -12.67 5.91 -2.39
N ILE A 105 -12.28 7.17 -2.21
CA ILE A 105 -11.06 7.75 -2.76
C ILE A 105 -10.34 8.46 -1.62
N THR A 106 -9.05 8.19 -1.44
CA THR A 106 -8.24 8.87 -0.43
C THR A 106 -7.01 9.48 -1.08
N LYS A 107 -6.63 10.68 -0.63
CA LYS A 107 -5.39 11.34 -1.03
C LYS A 107 -4.43 11.41 0.15
N LYS A 108 -3.14 11.23 -0.11
CA LYS A 108 -2.11 11.18 0.93
C LYS A 108 -0.77 11.67 0.41
N GLU A 109 -0.03 12.38 1.27
CA GLU A 109 1.40 12.59 1.05
C GLU A 109 2.18 11.55 1.85
N ARG A 110 3.06 10.80 1.18
CA ARG A 110 3.89 9.78 1.81
C ARG A 110 5.37 10.04 1.54
N ARG A 111 6.17 10.10 2.60
CA ARG A 111 7.64 10.03 2.47
C ARG A 111 8.07 8.58 2.66
N ILE A 112 8.81 8.06 1.69
CA ILE A 112 9.24 6.67 1.65
C ILE A 112 10.72 6.60 2.01
N TYR A 113 11.04 5.75 2.97
CA TYR A 113 12.41 5.41 3.34
C TYR A 113 12.61 3.90 3.24
N GLN A 114 13.82 3.47 2.88
CA GLN A 114 14.21 2.07 2.84
C GLN A 114 15.35 1.82 3.84
N LEU A 115 15.23 0.77 4.65
CA LEU A 115 16.28 0.30 5.54
C LEU A 115 16.35 -1.23 5.47
N ASN A 116 17.37 -1.77 4.82
CA ASN A 116 17.49 -3.20 4.54
C ASN A 116 16.24 -3.74 3.82
N ASN A 117 15.52 -4.68 4.44
CA ASN A 117 14.28 -5.26 3.93
C ASN A 117 13.00 -4.53 4.42
N ILE A 118 13.14 -3.39 5.10
CA ILE A 118 12.02 -2.65 5.70
C ILE A 118 11.76 -1.37 4.91
N LYS A 119 10.52 -1.21 4.44
CA LYS A 119 10.02 0.06 3.91
C LYS A 119 9.31 0.83 5.02
N ILE A 120 9.77 2.05 5.29
CA ILE A 120 9.17 2.95 6.29
C ILE A 120 8.40 4.06 5.58
N HIS A 121 7.17 4.29 6.02
CA HIS A 121 6.30 5.33 5.51
C HIS A 121 6.04 6.40 6.56
N LEU A 122 6.28 7.67 6.22
CA LEU A 122 5.78 8.80 6.98
C LEU A 122 4.66 9.47 6.20
N ASP A 123 3.44 9.28 6.69
CA ASP A 123 2.20 9.72 6.05
C ASP A 123 1.76 11.09 6.63
N LYS A 124 1.22 11.96 5.77
CA LYS A 124 0.50 13.19 6.14
C LYS A 124 -0.87 13.21 5.47
#